data_AF-A0A1Q7GPQ8-F1
#
_entry.id   AF-A0A1Q7GPQ8-F1
#
_cell.length_a   1.000
_cell.length_b   1.000
_cell.length_c   1.000
_cell.angle_alpha   90.00
_cell.angle_beta   90.00
_cell.angle_gamma   90.00
#
_symmetry.space_group_name_H-M   'P 1'
#
loop_
_entity.id
_entity.type
_entity.pdbx_description
1 polymer ?
#
loop_
_entity_poly.entity_id
_entity_poly.type
_entity_poly.pdbx_seq_one_letter_code
_entity_poly.pdbx_strand_id
1 'polypeptide(L)'
;MIGGPAYWIGDIAYHLPGGSTRLTNGSAGVLFYHNTILSETAAAGTANVHWRNNLILGENSAPAIFSVNTFTSYTSSDYNGFRPNPGAAVSFQWNAPKAGVRADYTDPTRRAELDARQFRTLDEYRYATGQDQHSVLVDYDVFVNVPKLDAQDIAFASDRADKSTFNLYWQGADGTGEAQRLTESKNHQYPASWHPSGRFLAFEEQAPQTNGDVMILPMEGDDASGWKPGKATVFLNSPFAEGQPMFSPDGRWLAYYSNETGRFEVYVQSFPGPGGKWQISTGGGVFPTWSRTKRELFYGLNGQIMVAPFAVQGDVFRAEKPRLWSDGRYAMRGISRMFDLNPDGERFALSSASQTPPGVKLDKVVFIFNFFDELRQIAPVKK
;
A
#
# COMPACT_ATOMS: atom_id res chain seq x y z
N MET A 1 38.46 -5.37 -2.16
CA MET A 1 38.14 -4.44 -1.06
C MET A 1 37.35 -3.29 -1.66
N ILE A 2 36.10 -3.11 -1.24
CA ILE A 2 35.37 -1.88 -1.59
C ILE A 2 35.86 -0.81 -0.62
N GLY A 3 36.64 0.14 -1.13
CA GLY A 3 37.11 1.30 -0.38
C GLY A 3 36.15 2.47 -0.63
N GLY A 4 35.37 2.83 0.37
CA GLY A 4 34.34 3.88 0.31
C GLY A 4 32.98 3.36 0.78
N PRO A 5 32.03 4.25 1.12
CA PRO A 5 30.71 3.80 1.52
C PRO A 5 30.01 3.10 0.35
N ALA A 6 29.41 1.94 0.61
CA ALA A 6 28.70 1.14 -0.39
C ALA A 6 27.23 1.04 -0.02
N TYR A 7 26.35 1.13 -1.02
CA TYR A 7 24.90 1.12 -0.82
C TYR A 7 24.29 0.00 -1.66
N TRP A 8 23.54 -0.88 -1.02
CA TRP A 8 22.78 -1.96 -1.63
C TRP A 8 21.31 -1.64 -1.42
N ILE A 9 20.61 -1.28 -2.51
CA ILE A 9 19.28 -0.67 -2.43
C ILE A 9 18.34 -1.29 -3.45
N GLY A 10 17.27 -1.92 -2.97
CA GLY A 10 16.24 -2.51 -3.83
C GLY A 10 16.70 -3.77 -4.57
N ASP A 11 17.77 -4.41 -4.08
CA ASP A 11 18.32 -5.60 -4.72
C ASP A 11 17.49 -6.85 -4.40
N ILE A 12 17.48 -7.80 -5.34
CA ILE A 12 16.97 -9.17 -5.13
C ILE A 12 18.15 -10.14 -5.22
N ALA A 13 18.48 -10.78 -4.10
CA ALA A 13 19.62 -11.66 -3.96
C ALA A 13 19.14 -13.10 -3.69
N TYR A 14 19.47 -14.06 -4.56
CA TYR A 14 18.95 -15.44 -4.49
C TYR A 14 19.94 -16.45 -5.10
N HIS A 15 19.82 -17.74 -4.76
CA HIS A 15 20.81 -18.79 -5.11
C HIS A 15 22.23 -18.48 -4.61
N LEU A 16 22.36 -18.13 -3.34
CA LEU A 16 23.63 -17.75 -2.73
C LEU A 16 24.07 -18.79 -1.69
N PRO A 17 24.67 -19.93 -2.10
CA PRO A 17 24.97 -21.07 -1.24
C PRO A 17 26.03 -20.82 -0.16
N GLY A 18 26.52 -19.59 -0.02
CA GLY A 18 27.36 -19.16 1.10
C GLY A 18 27.06 -17.75 1.55
N GLY A 19 25.79 -17.35 1.47
CA GLY A 19 25.24 -16.13 2.04
C GLY A 19 25.18 -14.93 1.10
N SER A 20 24.27 -14.00 1.43
CA SER A 20 23.95 -12.81 0.63
C SER A 20 25.00 -11.71 0.66
N THR A 21 25.76 -11.66 1.75
CA THR A 21 26.56 -10.50 2.12
C THR A 21 27.97 -10.96 2.48
N ARG A 22 28.82 -11.27 1.49
CA ARG A 22 30.21 -11.68 1.76
C ARG A 22 31.12 -10.48 2.05
N LEU A 23 30.87 -9.82 3.18
CA LEU A 23 31.76 -8.79 3.70
C LEU A 23 32.86 -9.44 4.54
N THR A 24 34.10 -9.27 4.10
CA THR A 24 35.29 -9.83 4.75
C THR A 24 36.33 -8.74 5.06
N ASN A 25 37.21 -9.04 6.02
CA ASN A 25 38.49 -8.35 6.26
C ASN A 25 38.44 -6.81 6.33
N GLY A 26 37.55 -6.24 7.15
CA GLY A 26 37.52 -4.81 7.46
C GLY A 26 36.77 -3.97 6.42
N SER A 27 35.79 -4.58 5.76
CA SER A 27 34.80 -3.85 4.94
C SER A 27 34.04 -2.85 5.81
N ALA A 28 33.91 -1.60 5.37
CA ALA A 28 33.29 -0.57 6.18
C ALA A 28 32.44 0.43 5.41
N GLY A 29 31.46 1.02 6.10
CA GLY A 29 30.59 2.06 5.54
C GLY A 29 29.51 1.53 4.60
N VAL A 30 28.94 0.35 4.87
CA VAL A 30 27.96 -0.28 3.98
C VAL A 30 26.54 -0.10 4.51
N LEU A 31 25.60 0.28 3.65
CA LEU A 31 24.17 0.34 3.95
C LEU A 31 23.42 -0.63 3.04
N PHE A 32 22.69 -1.57 3.65
CA PHE A 32 21.71 -2.42 2.99
C PHE A 32 20.32 -1.87 3.30
N TYR A 33 19.65 -1.35 2.28
CA TYR A 33 18.33 -0.74 2.42
C TYR A 33 17.33 -1.34 1.45
N HIS A 34 16.19 -1.83 1.95
CA HIS A 34 15.07 -2.26 1.10
C HIS A 34 15.40 -3.40 0.11
N ASN A 35 16.26 -4.33 0.51
CA ASN A 35 16.60 -5.50 -0.30
C ASN A 35 15.71 -6.69 0.03
N THR A 36 15.50 -7.57 -0.94
CA THR A 36 14.96 -8.92 -0.76
C THR A 36 16.08 -9.94 -0.91
N ILE A 37 16.36 -10.66 0.16
CA ILE A 37 17.47 -11.59 0.28
C ILE A 37 16.90 -12.98 0.55
N LEU A 38 17.06 -13.90 -0.40
CA LEU A 38 16.73 -15.32 -0.30
C LEU A 38 18.03 -16.08 -0.01
N SER A 39 18.56 -15.91 1.20
CA SER A 39 19.77 -16.57 1.71
C SER A 39 20.06 -16.11 3.15
N GLU A 40 20.87 -16.86 3.88
CA GLU A 40 21.48 -16.42 5.12
C GLU A 40 22.39 -15.21 4.90
N THR A 41 22.39 -14.28 5.85
CA THR A 41 23.19 -13.05 5.78
C THR A 41 24.30 -13.12 6.82
N ALA A 42 25.56 -13.17 6.36
CA ALA A 42 26.71 -13.38 7.23
C ALA A 42 27.85 -12.39 6.94
N ALA A 43 28.18 -11.52 7.90
CA ALA A 43 29.29 -10.58 7.83
C ALA A 43 30.44 -11.06 8.74
N ALA A 44 31.60 -11.39 8.15
CA ALA A 44 32.69 -12.07 8.87
C ALA A 44 33.73 -11.14 9.53
N GLY A 45 33.66 -9.83 9.30
CA GLY A 45 34.54 -8.83 9.89
C GLY A 45 34.36 -7.47 9.24
N THR A 46 33.47 -6.66 9.80
CA THR A 46 33.03 -5.37 9.23
C THR A 46 33.13 -4.23 10.23
N ALA A 47 32.93 -3.01 9.77
CA ALA A 47 32.81 -1.82 10.64
C ALA A 47 31.82 -0.85 10.03
N ASN A 48 31.01 -0.15 10.82
CA ASN A 48 30.07 0.85 10.30
C ASN A 48 29.15 0.29 9.18
N VAL A 49 28.45 -0.80 9.47
CA VAL A 49 27.52 -1.45 8.50
C VAL A 49 26.11 -1.42 9.04
N HIS A 50 25.14 -1.16 8.17
CA HIS A 50 23.75 -0.94 8.55
C HIS A 50 22.81 -1.74 7.66
N TRP A 51 21.87 -2.48 8.27
CA TRP A 51 20.75 -3.13 7.58
C TRP A 51 19.45 -2.45 7.99
N ARG A 52 18.70 -1.94 7.02
CA ARG A 52 17.46 -1.22 7.23
C ARG A 52 16.38 -1.68 6.25
N ASN A 53 15.22 -2.06 6.79
CA ASN A 53 14.05 -2.35 5.97
C ASN A 53 14.27 -3.45 4.90
N ASN A 54 15.09 -4.45 5.20
CA ASN A 54 15.34 -5.58 4.29
C ASN A 54 14.42 -6.75 4.62
N LEU A 55 14.14 -7.58 3.63
CA LEU A 55 13.50 -8.87 3.78
C LEU A 55 14.57 -9.96 3.62
N ILE A 56 14.80 -10.78 4.65
CA ILE A 56 15.87 -11.79 4.70
C ILE A 56 15.26 -13.15 5.02
N LEU A 57 15.22 -14.02 4.00
CA LEU A 57 14.56 -15.32 4.04
C LEU A 57 15.59 -16.46 3.94
N GLY A 58 15.66 -17.30 4.98
CA GLY A 58 16.64 -18.38 5.06
C GLY A 58 16.30 -19.56 4.17
N GLU A 59 17.30 -20.05 3.44
CA GLU A 59 17.21 -21.22 2.56
C GLU A 59 17.74 -22.49 3.24
N ASN A 60 18.02 -22.43 4.54
CA ASN A 60 18.61 -23.51 5.34
C ASN A 60 20.01 -23.94 4.89
N SER A 61 20.82 -22.98 4.41
CA SER A 61 22.22 -23.22 4.02
C SER A 61 23.20 -23.07 5.21
N ALA A 62 22.80 -22.37 6.27
CA ALA A 62 23.56 -22.24 7.52
C ALA A 62 22.61 -22.09 8.73
N PRO A 63 23.01 -22.41 9.98
CA PRO A 63 22.09 -22.34 11.12
C PRO A 63 21.51 -20.93 11.37
N ALA A 64 22.35 -19.90 11.35
CA ALA A 64 21.94 -18.52 11.63
C ALA A 64 21.48 -17.81 10.35
N ILE A 65 20.27 -17.26 10.38
CA ILE A 65 19.75 -16.39 9.30
C ILE A 65 20.50 -15.07 9.21
N PHE A 66 21.01 -14.60 10.35
CA PHE A 66 21.71 -13.33 10.46
C PHE A 66 22.89 -13.43 11.42
N SER A 67 24.10 -13.32 10.89
CA SER A 67 25.34 -13.43 11.66
C SER A 67 26.27 -12.26 11.35
N VAL A 68 26.58 -11.43 12.35
CA VAL A 68 27.43 -10.24 12.16
C VAL A 68 28.61 -10.28 13.12
N ASN A 69 29.81 -10.20 12.56
CA ASN A 69 31.04 -9.86 13.25
C ASN A 69 31.42 -8.42 12.88
N THR A 70 31.30 -7.50 13.85
CA THR A 70 31.63 -6.10 13.65
C THR A 70 32.72 -5.64 14.61
N PHE A 71 33.61 -4.78 14.13
CA PHE A 71 34.65 -4.09 14.87
C PHE A 71 34.16 -2.78 15.49
N THR A 72 32.90 -2.41 15.29
CA THR A 72 32.32 -1.15 15.78
C THR A 72 31.02 -1.38 16.52
N SER A 73 30.88 -0.74 17.67
CA SER A 73 29.65 -0.76 18.50
C SER A 73 28.42 -0.12 17.83
N TYR A 74 28.61 0.63 16.74
CA TYR A 74 27.56 1.39 16.06
C TYR A 74 27.11 0.79 14.71
N THR A 75 27.65 -0.37 14.31
CA THR A 75 26.99 -1.23 13.32
C THR A 75 25.61 -1.62 13.86
N SER A 76 24.57 -1.63 13.03
CA SER A 76 23.19 -1.81 13.53
C SER A 76 22.26 -2.44 12.48
N SER A 77 21.15 -3.03 12.92
CA SER A 77 20.19 -3.73 12.07
C SER A 77 18.76 -3.49 12.56
N ASP A 78 17.90 -2.84 11.79
CA ASP A 78 16.54 -2.54 12.27
C ASP A 78 15.50 -2.49 11.14
N TYR A 79 14.22 -2.63 11.50
CA TYR A 79 13.08 -2.67 10.57
C TYR A 79 13.11 -3.79 9.52
N ASN A 80 13.85 -4.86 9.74
CA ASN A 80 13.95 -5.96 8.76
C ASN A 80 12.83 -7.00 8.98
N GLY A 81 12.47 -7.73 7.93
CA GLY A 81 11.70 -8.97 8.01
C GLY A 81 12.64 -10.17 7.97
N PHE A 82 12.64 -11.02 9.00
CA PHE A 82 13.46 -12.22 9.05
C PHE A 82 12.61 -13.49 8.97
N ARG A 83 13.05 -14.45 8.16
CA ARG A 83 12.57 -15.84 8.22
C ARG A 83 13.73 -16.76 8.62
N PRO A 84 13.87 -17.06 9.93
CA PRO A 84 14.88 -17.99 10.43
C PRO A 84 14.69 -19.40 9.88
N ASN A 85 15.76 -20.18 9.91
CA ASN A 85 15.69 -21.58 9.50
C ASN A 85 14.92 -22.42 10.53
N PRO A 86 13.93 -23.23 10.09
CA PRO A 86 13.14 -24.06 11.00
C PRO A 86 14.02 -24.97 11.85
N GLY A 87 13.79 -24.96 13.17
CA GLY A 87 14.51 -25.82 14.10
C GLY A 87 15.97 -25.42 14.40
N ALA A 88 16.46 -24.31 13.85
CA ALA A 88 17.80 -23.82 14.16
C ALA A 88 17.99 -23.60 15.67
N ALA A 89 19.09 -24.11 16.21
CA ALA A 89 19.46 -23.89 17.61
C ALA A 89 19.90 -22.44 17.87
N VAL A 90 20.49 -21.80 16.85
CA VAL A 90 20.95 -20.41 16.84
C VAL A 90 20.48 -19.78 15.53
N SER A 91 19.66 -18.75 15.62
CA SER A 91 19.13 -18.03 14.45
C SER A 91 19.84 -16.69 14.24
N PHE A 92 20.33 -16.06 15.30
CA PHE A 92 21.02 -14.78 15.24
C PHE A 92 22.36 -14.85 15.95
N GLN A 93 23.38 -14.22 15.36
CA GLN A 93 24.69 -14.06 15.98
C GLN A 93 25.14 -12.61 15.82
N TRP A 94 25.63 -12.02 16.92
CA TRP A 94 26.09 -10.64 16.91
C TRP A 94 27.33 -10.47 17.79
N ASN A 95 28.47 -10.47 17.13
CA ASN A 95 29.77 -10.33 17.75
C ASN A 95 30.24 -8.89 17.56
N ALA A 96 30.45 -8.17 18.66
CA ALA A 96 30.79 -6.74 18.66
C ALA A 96 31.83 -6.44 19.75
N PRO A 97 32.47 -5.25 19.73
CA PRO A 97 33.38 -4.88 20.80
C PRO A 97 32.71 -4.92 22.17
N LYS A 98 33.49 -5.18 23.23
CA LYS A 98 33.02 -5.17 24.62
C LYS A 98 32.30 -3.85 24.95
N ALA A 99 31.37 -3.89 25.90
CA ALA A 99 30.63 -2.70 26.33
C ALA A 99 31.56 -1.53 26.66
N GLY A 100 31.23 -0.33 26.17
CA GLY A 100 32.07 0.87 26.31
C GLY A 100 33.19 1.00 25.27
N VAL A 101 33.50 -0.04 24.49
CA VAL A 101 34.47 0.02 23.40
C VAL A 101 33.78 0.46 22.12
N ARG A 102 34.09 1.68 21.65
CA ARG A 102 33.45 2.24 20.45
C ARG A 102 33.83 1.47 19.20
N ALA A 103 35.10 1.15 19.04
CA ALA A 103 35.65 0.36 17.96
C ALA A 103 36.91 -0.40 18.40
N ASP A 104 37.12 -1.60 17.89
CA ASP A 104 38.28 -2.46 18.19
C ASP A 104 38.97 -2.92 16.90
N TYR A 105 40.17 -2.38 16.66
CA TYR A 105 41.04 -2.72 15.52
C TYR A 105 42.45 -3.12 15.99
N THR A 106 42.58 -3.62 17.23
CA THR A 106 43.84 -3.65 17.98
C THR A 106 44.94 -4.57 17.40
N ASP A 107 44.63 -5.49 16.49
CA ASP A 107 45.60 -6.40 15.87
C ASP A 107 46.03 -5.95 14.44
N PRO A 108 47.33 -5.95 14.09
CA PRO A 108 47.84 -5.73 12.72
C PRO A 108 47.26 -6.67 11.64
N THR A 109 46.75 -7.84 12.05
CA THR A 109 46.01 -8.82 11.24
C THR A 109 44.49 -8.61 11.25
N ARG A 110 44.01 -7.57 11.96
CA ARG A 110 42.60 -7.19 12.16
C ARG A 110 41.73 -8.22 12.91
N ARG A 111 42.31 -9.00 13.82
CA ARG A 111 41.53 -9.84 14.75
C ARG A 111 41.13 -9.03 15.98
N ALA A 112 39.84 -8.74 16.11
CA ALA A 112 39.29 -8.05 17.29
C ALA A 112 38.90 -9.06 18.39
N GLU A 113 38.96 -8.64 19.65
CA GLU A 113 38.41 -9.39 20.78
C GLU A 113 36.92 -9.07 20.93
N LEU A 114 36.11 -9.68 20.07
CA LEU A 114 34.66 -9.46 20.07
C LEU A 114 33.98 -10.27 21.17
N ASP A 115 33.02 -9.64 21.84
CA ASP A 115 32.06 -10.33 22.69
C ASP A 115 31.12 -11.14 21.79
N ALA A 116 31.28 -12.46 21.79
CA ALA A 116 30.57 -13.36 20.91
C ALA A 116 29.22 -13.74 21.50
N ARG A 117 28.13 -13.45 20.79
CA ARG A 117 26.76 -13.65 21.29
C ARG A 117 25.89 -14.32 20.25
N GLN A 118 25.18 -15.35 20.69
CA GLN A 118 24.30 -16.19 19.88
C GLN A 118 22.92 -16.23 20.51
N PHE A 119 21.89 -16.19 19.66
CA PHE A 119 20.50 -16.09 20.09
C PHE A 119 19.64 -17.03 19.25
N ARG A 120 18.67 -17.67 19.92
CA ARG A 120 17.71 -18.54 19.27
C ARG A 120 16.58 -17.73 18.63
N THR A 121 16.18 -16.62 19.25
CA THR A 121 15.01 -15.84 18.83
C THR A 121 15.35 -14.39 18.50
N LEU A 122 14.48 -13.73 17.72
CA LEU A 122 14.60 -12.30 17.40
C LEU A 122 14.50 -11.45 18.68
N ASP A 123 13.62 -11.82 19.62
CA ASP A 123 13.44 -11.10 20.88
C ASP A 123 14.70 -11.16 21.76
N GLU A 124 15.34 -12.34 21.87
CA GLU A 124 16.62 -12.48 22.58
C GLU A 124 17.71 -11.59 21.96
N TYR A 125 17.84 -11.61 20.62
CA TYR A 125 18.77 -10.76 19.89
C TYR A 125 18.50 -9.27 20.12
N ARG A 126 17.24 -8.84 20.00
CA ARG A 126 16.78 -7.47 20.26
C ARG A 126 17.16 -7.02 21.67
N TYR A 127 16.76 -7.78 22.68
CA TYR A 127 16.94 -7.38 24.08
C TYR A 127 18.41 -7.33 24.48
N ALA A 128 19.20 -8.32 24.05
CA ALA A 128 20.59 -8.43 24.45
C ALA A 128 21.52 -7.45 23.71
N THR A 129 21.21 -7.12 22.45
CA THR A 129 22.10 -6.27 21.64
C THR A 129 21.67 -4.82 21.61
N GLY A 130 20.36 -4.54 21.71
CA GLY A 130 19.79 -3.21 21.47
C GLY A 130 19.93 -2.71 20.03
N GLN A 131 20.47 -3.53 19.11
CA GLN A 131 20.79 -3.13 17.75
C GLN A 131 19.60 -3.20 16.79
N ASP A 132 18.49 -3.78 17.25
CA ASP A 132 17.21 -4.00 16.57
C ASP A 132 16.07 -3.67 17.53
N GLN A 133 15.04 -2.96 17.04
CA GLN A 133 13.86 -2.60 17.85
C GLN A 133 12.53 -2.86 17.13
N HIS A 134 12.53 -2.89 15.79
CA HIS A 134 11.32 -2.86 14.97
C HIS A 134 11.24 -3.99 13.95
N SER A 135 12.25 -4.86 13.86
CA SER A 135 12.18 -6.01 12.95
C SER A 135 11.08 -6.98 13.36
N VAL A 136 10.61 -7.75 12.38
CA VAL A 136 9.54 -8.73 12.54
C VAL A 136 9.96 -10.09 12.00
N LEU A 137 9.36 -11.15 12.53
CA LEU A 137 9.44 -12.47 11.93
C LEU A 137 8.40 -12.57 10.81
N VAL A 138 8.83 -13.16 9.68
CA VAL A 138 7.97 -13.46 8.52
C VAL A 138 8.17 -14.93 8.14
N ASP A 139 7.24 -15.47 7.37
CA ASP A 139 7.38 -16.80 6.76
C ASP A 139 7.10 -16.74 5.26
N TYR A 140 7.45 -17.79 4.51
CA TYR A 140 7.19 -17.86 3.07
C TYR A 140 5.70 -17.77 2.72
N ASP A 141 4.82 -18.09 3.66
CA ASP A 141 3.37 -17.96 3.52
C ASP A 141 2.93 -16.56 3.12
N VAL A 142 3.67 -15.50 3.50
CA VAL A 142 3.34 -14.12 3.09
C VAL A 142 3.56 -13.88 1.59
N PHE A 143 4.23 -14.80 0.88
CA PHE A 143 4.41 -14.78 -0.58
C PHE A 143 3.60 -15.88 -1.27
N VAL A 144 3.51 -17.06 -0.65
CA VAL A 144 2.82 -18.23 -1.23
C VAL A 144 1.30 -18.08 -1.15
N ASN A 145 0.80 -17.51 -0.05
CA ASN A 145 -0.64 -17.33 0.18
C ASN A 145 -1.11 -15.93 -0.21
N VAL A 146 -0.33 -15.16 -0.98
CA VAL A 146 -0.81 -13.89 -1.53
C VAL A 146 -1.95 -14.24 -2.51
N PRO A 147 -3.20 -13.85 -2.21
CA PRO A 147 -4.26 -14.05 -3.18
C PRO A 147 -3.89 -13.26 -4.43
N LYS A 148 -4.01 -13.92 -5.59
CA LYS A 148 -3.87 -13.22 -6.87
C LYS A 148 -4.79 -12.00 -6.84
N LEU A 149 -4.29 -10.86 -7.30
CA LEU A 149 -5.11 -9.66 -7.51
C LEU A 149 -6.35 -10.07 -8.32
N ASP A 150 -7.53 -9.75 -7.77
CA ASP A 150 -8.81 -9.93 -8.45
C ASP A 150 -9.04 -8.82 -9.49
N ALA A 151 -8.33 -7.71 -9.35
CA ALA A 151 -8.26 -6.63 -10.33
C ALA A 151 -7.43 -7.03 -11.56
N GLN A 152 -8.01 -6.85 -12.75
CA GLN A 152 -7.30 -7.00 -14.02
C GLN A 152 -6.74 -5.66 -14.50
N ASP A 153 -7.55 -4.60 -14.40
CA ASP A 153 -7.18 -3.24 -14.80
C ASP A 153 -7.43 -2.24 -13.68
N ILE A 154 -6.59 -1.22 -13.60
CA ILE A 154 -6.77 -0.05 -12.74
C ILE A 154 -7.21 1.12 -13.60
N ALA A 155 -8.37 1.69 -13.30
CA ALA A 155 -8.81 2.96 -13.86
C ALA A 155 -8.29 4.11 -13.00
N PHE A 156 -7.73 5.14 -13.62
CA PHE A 156 -7.19 6.30 -12.93
C PHE A 156 -7.37 7.59 -13.74
N ALA A 157 -7.30 8.72 -13.05
CA ALA A 157 -7.34 10.05 -13.65
C ALA A 157 -5.92 10.53 -14.00
N SER A 158 -5.71 11.09 -15.19
CA SER A 158 -4.41 11.62 -15.61
C SER A 158 -4.59 12.76 -16.61
N ASP A 159 -3.70 13.75 -16.53
CA ASP A 159 -3.62 14.91 -17.44
C ASP A 159 -2.50 14.75 -18.48
N ARG A 160 -2.02 13.51 -18.65
CA ARG A 160 -0.86 13.18 -19.49
C ARG A 160 -1.00 13.62 -20.95
N ALA A 161 -2.22 13.63 -21.49
CA ALA A 161 -2.50 14.09 -22.86
C ALA A 161 -3.04 15.53 -22.89
N ASP A 162 -3.72 15.96 -21.83
CA ASP A 162 -4.43 17.24 -21.77
C ASP A 162 -3.89 18.07 -20.60
N LYS A 163 -2.93 18.97 -20.89
CA LYS A 163 -2.26 19.79 -19.87
C LYS A 163 -3.28 20.44 -18.91
N SER A 164 -3.31 19.99 -17.66
CA SER A 164 -4.18 20.48 -16.58
C SER A 164 -5.66 20.04 -16.63
N THR A 165 -6.04 19.07 -17.46
CA THR A 165 -7.38 18.47 -17.44
C THR A 165 -7.26 16.96 -17.23
N PHE A 166 -7.87 16.46 -16.16
CA PHE A 166 -7.83 15.04 -15.84
C PHE A 166 -8.88 14.29 -16.66
N ASN A 167 -8.43 13.40 -17.53
CA ASN A 167 -9.26 12.42 -18.23
C ASN A 167 -9.02 11.02 -17.66
N LEU A 168 -9.89 10.07 -18.00
CA LEU A 168 -9.80 8.70 -17.53
C LEU A 168 -8.85 7.88 -18.40
N TYR A 169 -8.05 7.07 -17.73
CA TYR A 169 -7.14 6.10 -18.32
C TYR A 169 -7.28 4.78 -17.58
N TRP A 170 -6.78 3.72 -18.20
CA TRP A 170 -6.58 2.45 -17.53
C TRP A 170 -5.27 1.77 -17.93
N GLN A 171 -4.83 0.83 -17.11
CA GLN A 171 -3.64 0.01 -17.32
C GLN A 171 -3.79 -1.31 -16.54
N GLY A 172 -3.06 -2.35 -16.94
CA GLY A 172 -3.01 -3.61 -16.19
C GLY A 172 -2.67 -3.38 -14.71
N ALA A 173 -3.41 -4.04 -13.83
CA ALA A 173 -3.29 -3.85 -12.39
C ALA A 173 -1.95 -4.30 -11.80
N ASP A 174 -1.24 -5.17 -12.53
CA ASP A 174 0.13 -5.59 -12.24
C ASP A 174 1.19 -4.58 -12.73
N GLY A 175 0.76 -3.44 -13.28
CA GLY A 175 1.63 -2.41 -13.84
C GLY A 175 2.13 -2.73 -15.24
N THR A 176 1.69 -3.83 -15.85
CA THR A 176 2.05 -4.16 -17.23
C THR A 176 1.21 -3.37 -18.24
N GLY A 177 1.74 -3.27 -19.47
CA GLY A 177 1.09 -2.54 -20.56
C GLY A 177 1.28 -1.02 -20.48
N GLU A 178 0.98 -0.33 -21.58
CA GLU A 178 0.90 1.14 -21.58
C GLU A 178 -0.50 1.58 -21.15
N ALA A 179 -0.59 2.71 -20.45
CA ALA A 179 -1.89 3.22 -20.09
C ALA A 179 -2.67 3.70 -21.32
N GLN A 180 -3.89 3.24 -21.47
CA GLN A 180 -4.77 3.62 -22.56
C GLN A 180 -5.82 4.62 -22.08
N ARG A 181 -6.15 5.58 -22.94
CA ARG A 181 -7.15 6.61 -22.66
C ARG A 181 -8.55 6.01 -22.79
N LEU A 182 -9.40 6.30 -21.81
CA LEU A 182 -10.80 5.88 -21.78
C LEU A 182 -11.77 6.99 -22.20
N THR A 183 -11.43 8.25 -21.94
CA THR A 183 -12.34 9.38 -22.19
C THR A 183 -11.61 10.62 -22.70
N GLU A 184 -12.35 11.48 -23.40
CA GLU A 184 -11.92 12.82 -23.80
C GLU A 184 -12.98 13.85 -23.38
N SER A 185 -12.63 14.68 -22.40
CA SER A 185 -13.46 15.75 -21.87
C SER A 185 -12.63 16.99 -21.59
N LYS A 186 -13.31 18.14 -21.55
CA LYS A 186 -12.75 19.42 -21.08
C LYS A 186 -12.94 19.61 -19.57
N ASN A 187 -13.77 18.78 -18.95
CA ASN A 187 -14.03 18.78 -17.53
C ASN A 187 -13.11 17.77 -16.83
N HIS A 188 -12.82 17.98 -15.54
CA HIS A 188 -12.06 17.01 -14.76
C HIS A 188 -12.91 15.76 -14.49
N GLN A 189 -12.34 14.59 -14.74
CA GLN A 189 -12.98 13.31 -14.51
C GLN A 189 -12.21 12.47 -13.50
N TYR A 190 -12.93 11.79 -12.63
CA TYR A 190 -12.36 10.92 -11.59
C TYR A 190 -13.08 9.57 -11.60
N PRO A 191 -12.37 8.45 -11.82
CA PRO A 191 -12.99 7.13 -11.80
C PRO A 191 -13.40 6.78 -10.37
N ALA A 192 -14.51 6.06 -10.22
CA ALA A 192 -15.01 5.70 -8.89
C ALA A 192 -15.19 4.18 -8.73
N SER A 193 -15.95 3.53 -9.60
CA SER A 193 -16.17 2.08 -9.47
C SER A 193 -16.46 1.37 -10.78
N TRP A 194 -15.94 0.15 -10.89
CA TRP A 194 -16.33 -0.80 -11.92
C TRP A 194 -17.58 -1.56 -11.50
N HIS A 195 -18.50 -1.74 -12.45
CA HIS A 195 -19.61 -2.66 -12.30
C HIS A 195 -19.07 -4.09 -12.23
N PRO A 196 -19.65 -5.00 -11.39
CA PRO A 196 -19.13 -6.36 -11.21
C PRO A 196 -19.08 -7.20 -12.50
N SER A 197 -19.82 -6.82 -13.54
CA SER A 197 -19.73 -7.46 -14.86
C SER A 197 -18.51 -7.04 -15.69
N GLY A 198 -17.73 -6.04 -15.26
CA GLY A 198 -16.63 -5.45 -16.03
C GLY A 198 -17.04 -4.57 -17.21
N ARG A 199 -18.35 -4.41 -17.48
CA ARG A 199 -18.86 -3.74 -18.69
C ARG A 199 -19.21 -2.26 -18.51
N PHE A 200 -19.08 -1.73 -17.30
CA PHE A 200 -19.41 -0.33 -17.00
C PHE A 200 -18.44 0.23 -15.96
N LEU A 201 -17.94 1.44 -16.20
CA LEU A 201 -17.22 2.24 -15.23
C LEU A 201 -18.09 3.43 -14.83
N ALA A 202 -18.37 3.57 -13.54
CA ALA A 202 -18.96 4.77 -12.98
C ALA A 202 -17.87 5.76 -12.58
N PHE A 203 -18.07 7.02 -12.91
CA PHE A 203 -17.11 8.09 -12.65
C PHE A 203 -17.82 9.40 -12.35
N GLU A 204 -17.09 10.32 -11.73
CA GLU A 204 -17.52 11.69 -11.50
C GLU A 204 -16.92 12.58 -12.60
N GLU A 205 -17.74 13.45 -13.18
CA GLU A 205 -17.27 14.55 -14.01
C GLU A 205 -17.59 15.90 -13.36
N GLN A 206 -16.58 16.73 -13.13
CA GLN A 206 -16.74 18.07 -12.56
C GLN A 206 -17.14 19.07 -13.65
N ALA A 207 -18.44 19.16 -13.92
CA ALA A 207 -19.02 20.16 -14.80
C ALA A 207 -19.18 21.52 -14.07
N PRO A 208 -18.96 22.67 -14.74
CA PRO A 208 -19.07 23.98 -14.12
C PRO A 208 -20.45 24.32 -13.51
N GLN A 209 -21.53 23.69 -14.00
CA GLN A 209 -22.89 24.02 -13.61
C GLN A 209 -23.37 23.26 -12.36
N THR A 210 -22.90 22.04 -12.15
CA THR A 210 -23.37 21.14 -11.08
C THR A 210 -22.32 20.86 -10.03
N ASN A 211 -21.05 21.25 -10.25
CA ASN A 211 -19.89 20.91 -9.43
C ASN A 211 -19.59 19.40 -9.32
N GLY A 212 -20.25 18.55 -10.12
CA GLY A 212 -20.03 17.10 -10.13
C GLY A 212 -21.28 16.36 -10.62
N ASP A 213 -21.14 15.61 -11.70
CA ASP A 213 -22.17 14.73 -12.26
C ASP A 213 -21.72 13.27 -12.19
N VAL A 214 -22.66 12.37 -11.89
CA VAL A 214 -22.44 10.92 -11.97
C VAL A 214 -22.60 10.45 -13.41
N MET A 215 -21.52 9.91 -13.95
CA MET A 215 -21.41 9.45 -15.33
C MET A 215 -21.17 7.94 -15.39
N ILE A 216 -21.58 7.33 -16.51
CA ILE A 216 -21.39 5.91 -16.82
C ILE A 216 -20.69 5.77 -18.17
N LEU A 217 -19.57 5.06 -18.17
CA LEU A 217 -18.83 4.66 -19.36
C LEU A 217 -19.07 3.16 -19.63
N PRO A 218 -19.77 2.79 -20.71
CA PRO A 218 -19.84 1.40 -21.14
C PRO A 218 -18.49 0.95 -21.72
N MET A 219 -18.12 -0.30 -21.45
CA MET A 219 -17.00 -0.98 -22.10
C MET A 219 -17.53 -2.04 -23.07
N GLU A 220 -17.04 -1.97 -24.30
CA GLU A 220 -17.43 -2.82 -25.42
C GLU A 220 -16.30 -3.77 -25.80
N GLY A 221 -16.63 -4.96 -26.29
CA GLY A 221 -15.67 -6.02 -26.62
C GLY A 221 -15.63 -7.15 -25.59
N ASP A 222 -14.56 -7.94 -25.67
CA ASP A 222 -14.22 -9.04 -24.78
C ASP A 222 -12.70 -9.26 -24.77
N ASP A 223 -12.23 -10.25 -24.00
CA ASP A 223 -10.81 -10.59 -23.86
C ASP A 223 -10.15 -11.02 -25.19
N ALA A 224 -10.92 -11.50 -26.15
CA ALA A 224 -10.41 -11.93 -27.46
C ALA A 224 -10.36 -10.76 -28.46
N SER A 225 -11.36 -9.88 -28.47
CA SER A 225 -11.43 -8.73 -29.37
C SER A 225 -10.66 -7.51 -28.85
N GLY A 226 -10.34 -7.52 -27.56
CA GLY A 226 -9.91 -6.35 -26.81
C GLY A 226 -11.11 -5.47 -26.41
N TRP A 227 -11.02 -4.96 -25.19
CA TRP A 227 -11.99 -4.03 -24.61
C TRP A 227 -11.74 -2.59 -25.08
N LYS A 228 -12.82 -1.84 -25.32
CA LYS A 228 -12.77 -0.43 -25.73
C LYS A 228 -13.85 0.39 -25.03
N PRO A 229 -13.59 1.68 -24.73
CA PRO A 229 -14.59 2.57 -24.18
C PRO A 229 -15.66 2.89 -25.24
N GLY A 230 -16.93 2.77 -24.86
CA GLY A 230 -18.05 3.32 -25.62
C GLY A 230 -18.26 4.80 -25.30
N LYS A 231 -19.49 5.30 -25.53
CA LYS A 231 -19.83 6.70 -25.24
C LYS A 231 -20.25 6.87 -23.77
N ALA A 232 -19.56 7.75 -23.04
CA ALA A 232 -19.97 8.14 -21.70
C ALA A 232 -21.35 8.84 -21.70
N THR A 233 -22.16 8.54 -20.69
CA THR A 233 -23.51 9.09 -20.53
C THR A 233 -23.74 9.57 -19.10
N VAL A 234 -24.52 10.64 -18.96
CA VAL A 234 -24.99 11.14 -17.66
C VAL A 234 -25.99 10.13 -17.09
N PHE A 235 -25.76 9.64 -15.88
CA PHE A 235 -26.70 8.75 -15.19
C PHE A 235 -27.71 9.54 -14.35
N LEU A 236 -27.26 10.62 -13.74
CA LEU A 236 -28.09 11.53 -12.95
C LEU A 236 -28.00 12.92 -13.57
N ASN A 237 -29.09 13.38 -14.17
CA ASN A 237 -29.19 14.73 -14.72
C ASN A 237 -29.96 15.59 -13.72
N SER A 238 -29.24 16.15 -12.75
CA SER A 238 -29.81 16.98 -11.69
C SER A 238 -29.01 18.28 -11.54
N PRO A 239 -29.57 19.34 -10.92
CA PRO A 239 -28.82 20.57 -10.64
C PRO A 239 -27.90 20.45 -9.41
N PHE A 240 -27.80 19.26 -8.82
CA PHE A 240 -27.12 19.03 -7.55
C PHE A 240 -25.71 18.50 -7.78
N ALA A 241 -24.82 18.75 -6.83
CA ALA A 241 -23.49 18.18 -6.85
C ALA A 241 -23.58 16.71 -6.40
N GLU A 242 -23.09 15.82 -7.24
CA GLU A 242 -23.11 14.38 -7.05
C GLU A 242 -21.72 13.79 -7.23
N GLY A 243 -21.39 12.72 -6.51
CA GLY A 243 -20.05 12.17 -6.62
C GLY A 243 -19.84 10.81 -5.97
N GLN A 244 -18.64 10.28 -6.22
CA GLN A 244 -18.19 8.94 -5.85
C GLN A 244 -19.22 7.82 -6.04
N PRO A 245 -19.67 7.59 -7.29
CA PRO A 245 -20.61 6.51 -7.58
C PRO A 245 -19.98 5.12 -7.38
N MET A 246 -20.65 4.27 -6.60
CA MET A 246 -20.22 2.92 -6.23
C MET A 246 -21.26 1.88 -6.61
N PHE A 247 -20.91 1.00 -7.55
CA PHE A 247 -21.71 -0.17 -7.85
C PHE A 247 -21.77 -1.13 -6.66
N SER A 248 -22.96 -1.65 -6.41
CA SER A 248 -23.18 -2.77 -5.49
C SER A 248 -22.53 -4.06 -6.02
N PRO A 249 -22.17 -5.01 -5.15
CA PRO A 249 -21.55 -6.27 -5.56
C PRO A 249 -22.42 -7.12 -6.49
N ASP A 250 -23.74 -6.97 -6.42
CA ASP A 250 -24.69 -7.64 -7.32
C ASP A 250 -24.98 -6.84 -8.61
N GLY A 251 -24.42 -5.63 -8.73
CA GLY A 251 -24.53 -4.77 -9.91
C GLY A 251 -25.87 -4.06 -10.08
N ARG A 252 -26.85 -4.34 -9.23
CA ARG A 252 -28.24 -3.83 -9.41
C ARG A 252 -28.46 -2.43 -8.86
N TRP A 253 -27.52 -1.94 -8.06
CA TRP A 253 -27.62 -0.67 -7.35
C TRP A 253 -26.35 0.15 -7.53
N LEU A 254 -26.52 1.47 -7.59
CA LEU A 254 -25.46 2.47 -7.53
C LEU A 254 -25.67 3.35 -6.29
N ALA A 255 -24.68 3.36 -5.40
CA ALA A 255 -24.64 4.32 -4.29
C ALA A 255 -23.83 5.55 -4.68
N TYR A 256 -24.25 6.74 -4.25
CA TYR A 256 -23.54 8.00 -4.50
C TYR A 256 -23.85 8.97 -3.36
N TYR A 257 -23.09 10.06 -3.24
CA TYR A 257 -23.53 11.19 -2.42
C TYR A 257 -24.10 12.30 -3.29
N SER A 258 -25.06 13.06 -2.76
CA SER A 258 -25.64 14.23 -3.42
C SER A 258 -26.00 15.31 -2.41
N ASN A 259 -25.90 16.58 -2.80
CA ASN A 259 -26.30 17.72 -1.96
C ASN A 259 -27.76 18.16 -2.11
N GLU A 260 -28.62 17.34 -2.71
CA GLU A 260 -30.05 17.64 -2.98
C GLU A 260 -30.86 18.13 -1.77
N THR A 261 -30.52 17.71 -0.55
CA THR A 261 -31.20 18.14 0.69
C THR A 261 -30.60 19.41 1.31
N GLY A 262 -29.68 20.08 0.60
CA GLY A 262 -28.89 21.20 1.10
C GLY A 262 -27.63 20.79 1.88
N ARG A 263 -27.36 19.49 1.99
CA ARG A 263 -26.11 18.91 2.51
C ARG A 263 -25.83 17.60 1.78
N PHE A 264 -24.58 17.16 1.74
CA PHE A 264 -24.26 15.85 1.17
C PHE A 264 -24.91 14.75 2.00
N GLU A 265 -25.79 13.98 1.37
CA GLU A 265 -26.36 12.74 1.89
C GLU A 265 -26.01 11.60 0.93
N VAL A 266 -25.94 10.38 1.45
CA VAL A 266 -25.76 9.16 0.66
C VAL A 266 -27.11 8.66 0.16
N TYR A 267 -27.15 8.35 -1.13
CA TYR A 267 -28.29 7.77 -1.82
C TYR A 267 -27.92 6.44 -2.44
N VAL A 268 -28.93 5.59 -2.62
CA VAL A 268 -28.86 4.39 -3.46
C VAL A 268 -29.92 4.51 -4.53
N GLN A 269 -29.57 4.14 -5.77
CA GLN A 269 -30.49 4.11 -6.89
C GLN A 269 -30.34 2.81 -7.69
N SER A 270 -31.42 2.32 -8.28
CA SER A 270 -31.37 1.18 -9.19
C SER A 270 -30.46 1.48 -10.39
N PHE A 271 -29.67 0.50 -10.82
CA PHE A 271 -28.90 0.54 -12.06
C PHE A 271 -29.38 -0.56 -13.00
N PRO A 272 -29.58 -0.29 -14.31
CA PRO A 272 -29.25 0.94 -15.06
C PRO A 272 -30.29 2.08 -14.93
N GLY A 273 -31.22 1.99 -13.98
CA GLY A 273 -32.19 3.04 -13.69
C GLY A 273 -33.38 3.08 -14.68
N PRO A 274 -34.27 4.09 -14.54
CA PRO A 274 -34.27 5.12 -13.49
C PRO A 274 -34.63 4.54 -12.11
N GLY A 275 -35.41 3.44 -12.08
CA GLY A 275 -35.79 2.65 -10.91
C GLY A 275 -36.12 3.44 -9.65
N GLY A 276 -35.93 2.82 -8.48
CA GLY A 276 -36.14 3.49 -7.20
C GLY A 276 -34.90 4.27 -6.75
N LYS A 277 -35.13 5.32 -5.96
CA LYS A 277 -34.09 6.12 -5.28
C LYS A 277 -34.39 6.15 -3.79
N TRP A 278 -33.38 5.88 -2.98
CA TRP A 278 -33.48 5.80 -1.52
C TRP A 278 -32.39 6.62 -0.87
N GLN A 279 -32.77 7.54 0.02
CA GLN A 279 -31.84 8.24 0.89
C GLN A 279 -31.43 7.29 2.03
N ILE A 280 -30.13 7.15 2.25
CA ILE A 280 -29.55 6.24 3.24
C ILE A 280 -29.16 6.99 4.51
N SER A 281 -28.42 8.09 4.38
CA SER A 281 -27.99 8.90 5.52
C SER A 281 -29.06 9.91 5.92
N THR A 282 -29.11 10.30 7.19
CA THR A 282 -30.13 11.21 7.75
C THR A 282 -29.54 12.39 8.52
N GLY A 283 -28.31 12.79 8.21
CA GLY A 283 -27.58 13.82 8.95
C GLY A 283 -26.25 14.19 8.32
N GLY A 284 -26.12 13.97 7.02
CA GLY A 284 -24.87 14.05 6.30
C GLY A 284 -24.28 12.67 5.97
N GLY A 285 -23.56 12.60 4.86
CA GLY A 285 -22.80 11.42 4.47
C GLY A 285 -22.08 11.61 3.14
N VAL A 286 -20.90 11.03 3.05
CA VAL A 286 -20.06 10.99 1.84
C VAL A 286 -19.40 9.61 1.73
N PHE A 287 -18.74 9.34 0.61
CA PHE A 287 -17.89 8.16 0.42
C PHE A 287 -18.62 6.82 0.66
N PRO A 288 -19.75 6.56 -0.03
CA PRO A 288 -20.44 5.28 0.09
C PRO A 288 -19.50 4.13 -0.23
N THR A 289 -19.59 3.01 0.49
CA THR A 289 -18.76 1.82 0.28
C THR A 289 -19.59 0.58 0.61
N TRP A 290 -19.86 -0.26 -0.39
CA TRP A 290 -20.60 -1.50 -0.18
C TRP A 290 -19.72 -2.57 0.46
N SER A 291 -20.27 -3.32 1.41
CA SER A 291 -19.67 -4.61 1.78
C SER A 291 -19.83 -5.60 0.64
N ARG A 292 -18.76 -6.36 0.33
CA ARG A 292 -18.81 -7.46 -0.65
C ARG A 292 -19.43 -8.74 -0.07
N THR A 293 -19.41 -8.88 1.25
CA THR A 293 -19.77 -10.13 1.95
C THR A 293 -21.04 -9.98 2.79
N LYS A 294 -21.37 -8.77 3.22
CA LYS A 294 -22.52 -8.45 4.09
C LYS A 294 -23.51 -7.57 3.35
N ARG A 295 -24.78 -7.59 3.75
CA ARG A 295 -25.79 -6.64 3.26
C ARG A 295 -25.71 -5.33 4.03
N GLU A 296 -24.58 -4.66 3.91
CA GLU A 296 -24.27 -3.40 4.60
C GLU A 296 -23.70 -2.37 3.62
N LEU A 297 -24.12 -1.12 3.78
CA LEU A 297 -23.56 0.03 3.09
C LEU A 297 -22.89 0.95 4.12
N PHE A 298 -21.59 1.15 3.96
CA PHE A 298 -20.80 2.07 4.78
C PHE A 298 -20.73 3.45 4.15
N TYR A 299 -20.50 4.46 4.97
CA TYR A 299 -20.22 5.81 4.50
C TYR A 299 -19.48 6.64 5.54
N GLY A 300 -18.80 7.69 5.10
CA GLY A 300 -18.11 8.66 5.95
C GLY A 300 -19.03 9.76 6.45
N LEU A 301 -18.90 10.13 7.72
CA LEU A 301 -19.55 11.27 8.35
C LEU A 301 -18.62 11.90 9.39
N ASN A 302 -18.18 13.14 9.16
CA ASN A 302 -17.35 13.91 10.12
C ASN A 302 -16.10 13.16 10.63
N GLY A 303 -15.45 12.40 9.74
CA GLY A 303 -14.27 11.60 10.05
C GLY A 303 -14.57 10.27 10.72
N GLN A 304 -15.84 9.88 10.84
CA GLN A 304 -16.29 8.59 11.37
C GLN A 304 -16.87 7.74 10.25
N ILE A 305 -16.87 6.42 10.45
CA ILE A 305 -17.50 5.47 9.54
C ILE A 305 -18.86 5.08 10.11
N MET A 306 -19.89 5.31 9.31
CA MET A 306 -21.27 4.91 9.57
C MET A 306 -21.58 3.66 8.76
N VAL A 307 -22.54 2.87 9.24
CA VAL A 307 -23.04 1.68 8.55
C VAL A 307 -24.56 1.67 8.54
N ALA A 308 -25.13 1.32 7.39
CA ALA A 308 -26.55 1.07 7.18
C ALA A 308 -26.75 -0.35 6.65
N PRO A 309 -27.28 -1.29 7.46
CA PRO A 309 -27.76 -2.57 6.98
C PRO A 309 -28.88 -2.38 5.97
N PHE A 310 -29.01 -3.29 5.00
CA PHE A 310 -30.09 -3.23 4.03
C PHE A 310 -30.65 -4.60 3.67
N ALA A 311 -31.91 -4.61 3.24
CA ALA A 311 -32.57 -5.75 2.65
C ALA A 311 -33.05 -5.42 1.24
N VAL A 312 -33.11 -6.44 0.39
CA VAL A 312 -33.64 -6.33 -0.98
C VAL A 312 -34.71 -7.39 -1.17
N GLN A 313 -35.91 -6.96 -1.58
CA GLN A 313 -37.01 -7.85 -1.94
C GLN A 313 -37.53 -7.46 -3.32
N GLY A 314 -37.21 -8.26 -4.34
CA GLY A 314 -37.41 -7.87 -5.74
C GLY A 314 -36.60 -6.61 -6.07
N ASP A 315 -37.28 -5.59 -6.58
CA ASP A 315 -36.72 -4.26 -6.91
C ASP A 315 -36.84 -3.25 -5.77
N VAL A 316 -37.28 -3.69 -4.59
CA VAL A 316 -37.43 -2.83 -3.41
C VAL A 316 -36.19 -2.91 -2.55
N PHE A 317 -35.46 -1.79 -2.44
CA PHE A 317 -34.37 -1.60 -1.50
C PHE A 317 -34.91 -1.03 -0.18
N ARG A 318 -34.51 -1.60 0.95
CA ARG A 318 -34.84 -1.10 2.29
C ARG A 318 -33.59 -0.99 3.14
N ALA A 319 -33.19 0.24 3.45
CA ALA A 319 -32.12 0.50 4.41
C ALA A 319 -32.70 0.58 5.84
N GLU A 320 -31.98 0.01 6.79
CA GLU A 320 -32.20 0.26 8.20
C GLU A 320 -31.59 1.60 8.62
N LYS A 321 -31.96 2.09 9.82
CA LYS A 321 -31.42 3.34 10.35
C LYS A 321 -29.89 3.24 10.49
N PRO A 322 -29.11 4.18 9.92
CA PRO A 322 -27.67 4.16 10.06
C PRO A 322 -27.20 4.28 11.52
N ARG A 323 -26.09 3.62 11.83
CA ARG A 323 -25.42 3.66 13.12
C ARG A 323 -23.91 3.82 12.96
N LEU A 324 -23.25 4.28 14.02
CA LEU A 324 -21.79 4.30 14.06
C LEU A 324 -21.26 2.87 13.93
N TRP A 325 -20.27 2.66 13.05
CA TRP A 325 -19.65 1.35 12.86
C TRP A 325 -18.58 1.08 13.92
N SER A 326 -17.70 2.05 14.18
CA SER A 326 -16.68 1.98 15.23
C SER A 326 -16.28 3.37 15.74
N ASP A 327 -15.59 3.43 16.87
CA ASP A 327 -15.07 4.67 17.46
C ASP A 327 -13.84 5.22 16.71
N GLY A 328 -13.31 4.48 15.74
CA GLY A 328 -12.16 4.89 14.93
C GLY A 328 -12.45 6.14 14.09
N ARG A 329 -11.44 7.00 13.91
CA ARG A 329 -11.57 8.22 13.11
C ARG A 329 -10.52 8.28 12.01
N TYR A 330 -10.95 8.66 10.81
CA TYR A 330 -10.07 8.92 9.68
C TYR A 330 -9.82 10.43 9.51
N ALA A 331 -8.67 10.78 8.97
CA ALA A 331 -8.31 12.15 8.65
C ALA A 331 -9.21 12.67 7.52
N MET A 332 -9.88 13.80 7.72
CA MET A 332 -10.64 14.44 6.65
C MET A 332 -9.72 15.33 5.81
N ARG A 333 -9.74 15.17 4.49
CA ARG A 333 -9.02 16.01 3.53
C ARG A 333 -9.94 16.34 2.35
N GLY A 334 -10.80 17.34 2.54
CA GLY A 334 -11.83 17.69 1.56
C GLY A 334 -12.76 16.52 1.24
N ILE A 335 -13.11 16.37 -0.05
CA ILE A 335 -13.98 15.30 -0.57
C ILE A 335 -13.19 14.09 -1.11
N SER A 336 -11.97 13.85 -0.60
CA SER A 336 -11.21 12.65 -0.94
C SER A 336 -11.54 11.51 0.02
N ARG A 337 -11.78 10.31 -0.52
CA ARG A 337 -12.00 9.11 0.30
C ARG A 337 -10.70 8.75 1.02
N MET A 338 -10.74 8.68 2.35
CA MET A 338 -9.56 8.48 3.22
C MET A 338 -9.60 7.16 3.99
N PHE A 339 -10.48 6.25 3.57
CA PHE A 339 -10.60 4.89 4.08
C PHE A 339 -10.99 3.93 2.95
N ASP A 340 -10.70 2.65 3.14
CA ASP A 340 -11.20 1.58 2.28
C ASP A 340 -11.56 0.35 3.09
N LEU A 341 -12.57 -0.39 2.64
CA LEU A 341 -13.10 -1.57 3.32
C LEU A 341 -12.34 -2.82 2.85
N ASN A 342 -11.81 -3.59 3.80
CA ASN A 342 -11.22 -4.89 3.49
C ASN A 342 -12.29 -5.83 2.90
N PRO A 343 -11.97 -6.65 1.89
CA PRO A 343 -12.93 -7.58 1.29
C PRO A 343 -13.66 -8.51 2.27
N ASP A 344 -13.11 -8.76 3.46
CA ASP A 344 -13.80 -9.51 4.53
C ASP A 344 -15.07 -8.81 5.06
N GLY A 345 -15.19 -7.49 4.92
CA GLY A 345 -16.31 -6.70 5.42
C GLY A 345 -16.22 -6.39 6.93
N GLU A 346 -15.03 -6.51 7.54
CA GLU A 346 -14.82 -6.40 8.98
C GLU A 346 -13.73 -5.40 9.37
N ARG A 347 -12.83 -5.04 8.44
CA ARG A 347 -11.69 -4.17 8.72
C ARG A 347 -11.64 -3.02 7.72
N PHE A 348 -11.16 -1.87 8.17
CA PHE A 348 -10.89 -0.72 7.30
C PHE A 348 -9.41 -0.39 7.31
N ALA A 349 -8.86 -0.10 6.14
CA ALA A 349 -7.65 0.70 6.02
C ALA A 349 -8.06 2.17 6.10
N LEU A 350 -7.36 2.99 6.90
CA LEU A 350 -7.69 4.40 7.06
C LEU A 350 -6.43 5.26 7.18
N SER A 351 -6.52 6.50 6.68
CA SER A 351 -5.55 7.54 7.00
C SER A 351 -5.84 8.04 8.41
N SER A 352 -4.95 7.77 9.37
CA SER A 352 -5.13 8.16 10.77
C SER A 352 -5.25 9.67 10.90
N ALA A 353 -6.29 10.12 11.60
CA ALA A 353 -6.38 11.48 12.13
C ALA A 353 -5.41 11.64 13.32
N SER A 354 -4.11 11.43 13.12
CA SER A 354 -3.15 11.59 14.21
C SER A 354 -3.21 13.05 14.68
N GLN A 355 -3.60 13.26 15.94
CA GLN A 355 -3.25 14.47 16.66
C GLN A 355 -1.75 14.44 16.84
N THR A 356 -1.03 14.95 15.85
CA THR A 356 0.41 15.14 15.98
C THR A 356 0.64 16.16 17.09
N PRO A 357 1.32 15.81 18.20
CA PRO A 357 1.72 16.80 19.20
C PRO A 357 2.52 17.90 18.49
N PRO A 358 2.38 19.18 18.89
CA PRO A 358 3.16 20.25 18.29
C PRO A 358 4.65 19.91 18.40
N GLY A 359 5.35 19.78 17.27
CA GLY A 359 6.78 19.51 17.22
C GLY A 359 7.22 18.16 16.63
N VAL A 360 6.30 17.22 16.37
CA VAL A 360 6.63 15.99 15.62
C VAL A 360 6.34 16.23 14.14
N LYS A 361 7.37 16.29 13.28
CA LYS A 361 7.15 16.12 11.83
C LYS A 361 6.74 14.67 11.63
N LEU A 362 5.57 14.44 11.03
CA LEU A 362 5.27 13.13 10.43
C LEU A 362 6.26 12.96 9.29
N ASP A 363 7.30 12.19 9.55
CA ASP A 363 8.33 11.87 8.57
C ASP A 363 7.71 10.97 7.49
N LYS A 364 7.20 11.66 6.47
CA LYS A 364 7.14 11.28 5.06
C LYS A 364 7.18 9.77 4.80
N VAL A 365 6.01 9.17 4.55
CA VAL A 365 5.97 7.91 3.79
C VAL A 365 6.25 8.27 2.34
N VAL A 366 7.45 7.94 1.86
CA VAL A 366 7.82 8.07 0.45
C VAL A 366 7.66 6.70 -0.18
N PHE A 367 6.61 6.53 -0.97
CA PHE A 367 6.58 5.47 -1.96
C PHE A 367 7.35 5.96 -3.18
N ILE A 368 8.52 5.40 -3.45
CA ILE A 368 9.20 5.64 -4.70
C ILE A 368 8.94 4.46 -5.63
N PHE A 369 8.01 4.66 -6.55
CA PHE A 369 7.83 3.77 -7.68
C PHE A 369 8.76 4.25 -8.79
N ASN A 370 9.37 3.33 -9.53
CA ASN A 370 10.29 3.67 -10.64
C ASN A 370 11.49 4.53 -10.21
N PHE A 371 12.00 4.32 -8.98
CA PHE A 371 13.15 5.06 -8.40
C PHE A 371 14.32 5.24 -9.36
N PHE A 372 14.64 4.23 -10.18
CA PHE A 372 15.74 4.31 -11.14
C PHE A 372 15.49 5.28 -12.30
N ASP A 373 14.24 5.45 -12.74
CA ASP A 373 13.90 6.42 -13.79
C ASP A 373 13.94 7.85 -13.23
N GLU A 374 13.45 8.04 -12.00
CA GLU A 374 13.55 9.32 -11.29
C GLU A 374 15.01 9.69 -11.00
N LEU A 375 15.83 8.73 -10.57
CA LEU A 375 17.26 8.92 -10.33
C LEU A 375 18.02 9.29 -11.61
N ARG A 376 17.69 8.68 -12.76
CA ARG A 376 18.28 9.04 -14.07
C ARG A 376 17.90 10.44 -14.53
N GLN A 377 16.71 10.94 -14.17
CA GLN A 377 16.30 12.32 -14.47
C GLN A 377 17.03 13.35 -13.62
N ILE A 378 17.16 13.10 -12.32
CA ILE A 378 17.72 14.09 -11.38
C ILE A 378 19.24 14.04 -11.26
N ALA A 379 19.84 12.90 -11.57
CA ALA A 379 21.30 12.70 -11.62
C ALA A 379 21.69 12.02 -12.94
N PRO A 380 21.52 12.71 -14.08
CA PRO A 380 21.89 12.14 -15.37
C PRO A 380 23.40 11.86 -15.38
N VAL A 381 23.75 10.59 -15.61
CA VAL A 381 25.14 10.18 -15.75
C VAL A 381 25.71 10.94 -16.95
N LYS A 382 26.67 11.85 -16.71
CA LYS A 382 27.43 12.45 -17.80
C LYS A 382 28.19 11.32 -18.49
N LYS A 383 27.98 11.21 -19.81
CA LYS A 383 28.68 10.27 -20.69
C LYS A 383 30.19 10.46 -20.65
#